data_AF-A0A9N9EYD7-F1
#
_entry.id   AF-A0A9N9EYD7-F1
#
_cell.length_a   1.000
_cell.length_b   1.000
_cell.length_c   1.000
_cell.angle_alpha   90.00
_cell.angle_beta   90.00
_cell.angle_gamma   90.00
#
_symmetry.space_group_name_H-M   'P 1'
#
loop_
_entity.id
_entity.type
_entity.pdbx_description
1 polymer ?
#
loop_
_entity_poly.entity_id
_entity_poly.type
_entity_poly.pdbx_seq_one_letter_code
_entity_poly.pdbx_strand_id
1 'polypeptide(L)'
;GKLKEGERSKLWKKIFRKITNYINNNKTRLIGMSPDNAMTLREVIPKVTIKPKRPIGKDELRLQKGTTVRYLLKPGELEGGHVHRKTDPYFSLRVYRIKK
;
A
#
# COMPACT_ATOMS: atom_id res chain seq x y z
N GLY A 1 10.60 -8.39 32.36
CA GLY A 1 11.20 -7.13 32.86
C GLY A 1 11.06 -6.03 31.82
N LYS A 2 10.83 -4.77 32.23
CA LYS A 2 10.84 -3.62 31.30
C LYS A 2 12.28 -3.37 30.84
N LEU A 3 12.49 -3.32 29.52
CA LEU A 3 13.76 -2.92 28.90
C LEU A 3 14.07 -1.46 29.25
N LYS A 4 15.36 -1.14 29.43
CA LYS A 4 15.80 0.22 29.74
C LYS A 4 15.59 1.14 28.53
N GLU A 5 15.58 2.44 28.80
CA GLU A 5 15.44 3.46 27.77
C GLU A 5 16.53 3.30 26.69
N GLY A 6 16.15 3.38 25.41
CA GLY A 6 17.06 3.17 24.28
C GLY A 6 17.36 1.71 23.89
N GLU A 7 17.24 0.74 24.80
CA GLU A 7 17.46 -0.69 24.48
C GLU A 7 16.43 -1.23 23.49
N ARG A 8 15.17 -0.81 23.65
CA ARG A 8 14.08 -1.12 22.71
C ARG A 8 14.40 -0.64 21.29
N SER A 9 14.94 0.57 21.16
CA SER A 9 15.30 1.15 19.86
C SER A 9 16.47 0.39 19.21
N LYS A 10 17.50 0.03 19.99
CA LYS A 10 18.63 -0.78 19.52
C LYS A 10 18.19 -2.18 19.07
N LEU A 11 17.35 -2.84 19.86
CA LEU A 11 16.78 -4.14 19.53
C LEU A 11 15.92 -4.05 18.27
N TRP A 12 15.07 -3.03 18.17
CA TRP A 12 14.24 -2.78 17.00
C TRP A 12 15.08 -2.59 15.73
N LYS A 13 16.15 -1.79 15.76
CA LYS A 13 17.08 -1.62 14.63
C LYS A 13 17.68 -2.96 14.17
N LYS A 14 18.08 -3.82 15.11
CA LYS A 14 18.64 -5.15 14.80
C LYS A 14 17.60 -6.05 14.12
N ILE A 15 16.37 -6.07 14.64
CA ILE A 15 15.26 -6.85 14.07
C ILE A 15 14.88 -6.30 12.68
N PHE A 16 14.73 -4.98 12.58
CA PHE A 16 14.37 -4.30 11.33
C PHE A 16 15.37 -4.60 10.22
N ARG A 17 16.68 -4.54 10.52
CA ARG A 17 17.73 -4.91 9.55
C ARG A 17 17.59 -6.36 9.10
N LYS A 18 17.34 -7.30 10.02
CA LYS A 18 17.14 -8.71 9.66
C LYS A 18 15.95 -8.91 8.75
N ILE A 19 14.82 -8.27 9.07
CA ILE A 19 13.59 -8.35 8.27
C ILE A 19 13.82 -7.76 6.88
N THR A 20 14.43 -6.57 6.80
CA THR A 20 14.71 -5.90 5.52
C THR A 20 15.62 -6.75 4.64
N ASN A 21 16.72 -7.26 5.20
CA ASN A 21 17.62 -8.15 4.48
C ASN A 21 16.89 -9.40 3.98
N TYR A 22 16.04 -10.00 4.82
CA TYR A 22 15.24 -11.17 4.45
C TYR A 22 14.29 -10.85 3.29
N ILE A 23 13.52 -9.76 3.37
CA ILE A 23 12.54 -9.39 2.35
C ILE A 23 13.23 -9.11 1.01
N ASN A 24 14.36 -8.41 1.02
CA ASN A 24 15.04 -7.96 -0.20
C ASN A 24 15.85 -9.06 -0.89
N ASN A 25 16.38 -10.02 -0.13
CA ASN A 25 17.26 -11.06 -0.67
C ASN A 25 16.57 -12.41 -0.89
N ASN A 26 15.36 -12.63 -0.33
CA ASN A 26 14.64 -13.88 -0.56
C ASN A 26 13.71 -13.81 -1.77
N LYS A 27 13.58 -14.96 -2.43
CA LYS A 27 12.69 -15.11 -3.59
C LYS A 27 11.24 -14.88 -3.16
N THR A 28 10.56 -13.96 -3.83
CA THR A 28 9.13 -13.74 -3.63
C THR A 28 8.31 -14.79 -4.39
N ARG A 29 7.16 -15.18 -3.85
CA ARG A 29 6.26 -16.13 -4.52
C ARG A 29 5.71 -15.60 -5.85
N LEU A 30 5.47 -14.29 -5.94
CA LEU A 30 4.86 -13.65 -7.11
C LEU A 30 5.78 -13.60 -8.31
N ILE A 31 7.06 -13.29 -8.09
CA ILE A 31 8.04 -13.09 -9.17
C ILE A 31 8.96 -14.30 -9.31
N GLY A 32 9.20 -15.05 -8.23
CA GLY A 32 10.14 -16.17 -8.21
C GLY A 32 11.61 -15.76 -8.08
N MET A 33 11.90 -14.47 -7.90
CA MET A 33 13.24 -13.91 -7.67
C MET A 33 13.23 -12.97 -6.46
N SER A 34 14.41 -12.63 -5.96
CA SER A 34 14.58 -11.65 -4.89
C SER A 34 14.36 -10.23 -5.41
N PRO A 35 13.77 -9.32 -4.61
CA PRO A 35 13.63 -7.93 -4.99
C PRO A 35 14.94 -7.26 -5.42
N ASP A 36 16.06 -7.53 -4.73
CA ASP A 36 17.36 -6.96 -5.09
C ASP A 36 17.79 -7.35 -6.52
N ASN A 37 17.51 -8.59 -6.94
CA ASN A 37 17.78 -9.03 -8.31
C ASN A 37 16.75 -8.51 -9.30
N ALA A 38 15.49 -8.35 -8.87
CA ALA A 38 14.43 -7.82 -9.72
C ALA A 38 14.66 -6.35 -10.10
N MET A 39 15.19 -5.56 -9.17
CA MET A 39 15.44 -4.12 -9.36
C MET A 39 16.52 -3.81 -10.41
N THR A 40 17.40 -4.76 -10.73
CA THR A 40 18.43 -4.57 -11.76
C THR A 40 17.92 -4.86 -13.17
N LEU A 41 16.76 -5.49 -13.29
CA LEU A 41 16.12 -5.80 -14.57
C LEU A 41 15.30 -4.62 -15.06
N ARG A 42 15.22 -4.45 -16.39
CA ARG A 42 14.35 -3.43 -17.01
C ARG A 42 12.87 -3.73 -16.78
N GLU A 43 12.50 -5.00 -16.91
CA GLU A 43 11.15 -5.48 -16.75
C GLU A 43 11.16 -6.83 -16.04
N VAL A 44 10.11 -7.06 -15.26
CA VAL A 44 9.99 -8.24 -14.40
C VAL A 44 8.64 -8.88 -14.68
N ILE A 45 8.67 -10.05 -15.32
CA ILE A 45 7.45 -10.81 -15.62
C ILE A 45 7.07 -11.62 -14.37
N PRO A 46 5.84 -11.48 -13.84
CA PRO A 46 5.42 -12.23 -12.66
C PRO A 46 5.28 -13.71 -12.98
N LYS A 47 5.80 -14.57 -12.10
CA LYS A 47 5.65 -16.03 -12.17
C LYS A 47 4.19 -16.46 -11.96
N VAL A 48 3.48 -15.79 -11.06
CA VAL A 48 2.06 -16.04 -10.82
C VAL A 48 1.26 -14.89 -11.40
N THR A 49 0.55 -15.17 -12.49
CA THR A 49 -0.45 -14.24 -13.02
C THR A 49 -1.75 -14.44 -12.23
N ILE A 50 -1.94 -13.65 -11.18
CA ILE A 50 -3.23 -13.63 -10.46
C ILE A 50 -4.22 -12.92 -11.38
N LYS A 51 -5.07 -13.70 -12.06
CA LYS A 51 -6.21 -13.11 -12.77
C LYS A 51 -7.14 -12.50 -11.70
N PRO A 52 -7.49 -11.21 -11.82
CA PRO A 52 -8.42 -10.61 -10.89
C PRO A 52 -9.77 -11.31 -11.01
N LYS A 53 -10.44 -11.56 -9.88
CA LYS A 53 -11.78 -12.17 -9.87
C LYS A 53 -12.84 -11.28 -10.49
N ARG A 54 -12.55 -9.98 -10.60
CA ARG A 54 -13.42 -8.96 -11.19
C ARG A 54 -12.75 -8.41 -12.45
N PRO A 55 -13.53 -7.97 -13.45
CA PRO A 55 -12.96 -7.21 -14.56
C PRO A 55 -12.30 -5.93 -14.03
N ILE A 56 -11.09 -5.67 -14.50
CA ILE A 56 -10.29 -4.47 -14.19
C ILE A 56 -9.97 -3.81 -15.53
N GLY A 57 -10.14 -2.48 -15.61
CA GLY A 57 -9.89 -1.73 -16.84
C GLY A 57 -11.16 -1.54 -17.68
N LYS A 58 -11.12 -1.93 -18.97
CA LYS A 58 -12.20 -1.61 -19.93
C LYS A 58 -13.57 -2.16 -19.52
N ASP A 59 -13.58 -3.37 -18.98
CA ASP A 59 -14.80 -4.07 -18.59
C ASP A 59 -15.18 -3.84 -17.11
N GLU A 60 -14.46 -2.96 -16.40
CA GLU A 60 -14.76 -2.65 -15.01
C GLU A 60 -16.14 -2.01 -14.88
N LEU A 61 -16.95 -2.52 -13.94
CA LEU A 61 -18.30 -2.03 -13.70
C LEU A 61 -18.23 -0.55 -13.32
N ARG A 62 -18.75 0.31 -14.20
CA ARG A 62 -18.86 1.74 -13.91
C ARG A 62 -19.96 1.95 -12.87
N LEU A 63 -19.67 2.80 -11.90
CA LEU A 63 -20.66 3.23 -10.93
C LEU A 63 -21.81 3.92 -11.67
N GLN A 64 -23.05 3.53 -11.32
CA GLN A 64 -24.24 4.07 -11.98
C GLN A 64 -24.43 5.55 -11.65
N LYS A 65 -25.05 6.29 -12.58
CA LYS A 65 -25.51 7.65 -12.31
C LYS A 65 -26.44 7.66 -11.11
N GLY A 66 -26.27 8.62 -10.21
CA GLY A 66 -27.02 8.69 -8.96
C GLY A 66 -26.38 7.93 -7.80
N THR A 67 -25.35 7.11 -8.05
CA THR A 67 -24.61 6.44 -6.97
C THR A 67 -23.91 7.48 -6.11
N THR A 68 -23.96 7.25 -4.81
CA THR A 68 -23.39 8.12 -3.79
C THR A 68 -22.00 7.62 -3.41
N VAL A 69 -20.99 8.48 -3.49
CA VAL A 69 -19.57 8.13 -3.32
C VAL A 69 -18.84 9.14 -2.44
N ARG A 70 -17.70 8.72 -1.88
CA ARG A 70 -16.71 9.61 -1.29
C ARG A 70 -15.46 9.57 -2.18
N TYR A 71 -14.96 10.75 -2.55
CA TYR A 71 -13.73 10.83 -3.33
C TYR A 71 -12.49 10.61 -2.46
N LEU A 72 -11.44 10.06 -3.05
CA LEU A 72 -10.11 10.09 -2.46
C LEU A 72 -9.65 11.56 -2.37
N LEU A 73 -9.12 11.94 -1.21
CA LEU A 73 -8.57 13.27 -1.01
C LEU A 73 -7.41 13.53 -1.98
N LYS A 74 -7.37 14.74 -2.55
CA LYS A 74 -6.20 15.16 -3.32
C LYS A 74 -5.03 15.45 -2.38
N PRO A 75 -3.78 15.24 -2.83
CA PRO A 75 -2.62 15.77 -2.12
C PRO A 75 -2.83 17.26 -1.79
N GLY A 76 -2.57 17.67 -0.56
CA GLY A 76 -2.77 19.04 -0.10
C GLY A 76 -4.18 19.42 0.40
N GLU A 77 -5.25 18.65 0.16
CA GLU A 77 -6.60 18.99 0.69
C GLU A 77 -6.71 18.89 2.22
N LEU A 78 -5.83 18.08 2.85
CA LEU A 78 -5.86 17.77 4.28
C LEU A 78 -4.46 17.71 4.92
N GLU A 79 -3.42 18.17 4.22
CA GLU A 79 -2.07 18.29 4.76
C GLU A 79 -2.03 19.49 5.72
N GLY A 80 -2.18 19.21 7.03
CA GLY A 80 -2.13 20.25 8.07
C GLY A 80 -3.05 20.02 9.28
N GLY A 81 -3.90 19.00 9.27
CA GLY A 81 -4.77 18.69 10.41
C GLY A 81 -4.04 17.90 11.50
N HIS A 82 -3.82 18.51 12.67
CA HIS A 82 -3.15 17.92 13.85
C HIS A 82 -3.82 16.66 14.45
N VAL A 83 -4.94 16.17 13.92
CA VAL A 83 -5.89 15.29 14.65
C VAL A 83 -6.08 13.91 14.02
N HIS A 84 -5.70 13.69 12.75
CA HIS A 84 -6.04 12.43 12.08
C HIS A 84 -4.96 11.36 12.27
N ARG A 85 -5.40 10.16 12.66
CA ARG A 85 -4.52 9.00 12.78
C ARG A 85 -4.08 8.60 11.37
N LYS A 86 -2.85 8.12 11.23
CA LYS A 86 -2.32 7.57 9.97
C LYS A 86 -3.18 6.42 9.38
N THR A 87 -4.10 5.90 10.18
CA THR A 87 -5.07 4.84 9.83
C THR A 87 -6.43 5.36 9.36
N ASP A 88 -6.69 6.67 9.44
CA ASP A 88 -7.98 7.20 9.01
C ASP A 88 -8.12 7.09 7.49
N PRO A 89 -9.30 6.70 6.97
CA PRO A 89 -9.48 6.56 5.54
C PRO A 89 -9.24 7.90 4.83
N TYR A 90 -8.41 7.90 3.77
CA TYR A 90 -8.12 9.07 2.93
C TYR A 90 -9.32 9.52 2.06
N PHE A 91 -10.55 9.33 2.52
CA PHE A 91 -11.76 9.71 1.81
C PHE A 91 -12.26 11.07 2.30
N SER A 92 -12.86 11.84 1.39
CA SER A 92 -13.54 13.08 1.73
C SER A 92 -14.59 12.86 2.82
N LEU A 93 -14.69 13.81 3.76
CA LEU A 93 -15.76 13.84 4.75
C LEU A 93 -17.13 14.08 4.11
N ARG A 94 -17.15 14.62 2.90
CA ARG A 94 -18.36 14.91 2.13
C ARG A 94 -18.72 13.75 1.23
N VAL A 95 -20.03 13.59 1.08
CA VAL A 95 -20.65 12.57 0.26
C VAL A 95 -21.18 13.22 -1.01
N TYR A 96 -20.84 12.65 -2.17
CA TYR A 96 -21.15 13.23 -3.47
C TYR A 96 -21.99 12.25 -4.29
N ARG A 97 -22.85 12.79 -5.16
CA ARG A 97 -23.66 11.99 -6.07
C ARG A 97 -23.11 12.07 -7.50
N ILE A 98 -22.86 10.94 -8.13
CA ILE A 98 -22.38 10.86 -9.51
C ILE A 98 -23.46 11.46 -10.43
N LYS A 99 -23.11 12.57 -11.10
CA LYS A 99 -24.05 13.34 -11.92
C LYS A 99 -24.16 12.84 -13.37
N LYS A 100 -23.14 12.16 -13.90
CA LYS A 100 -23.08 11.75 -15.31
C LYS A 100 -22.45 10.38 -15.45
#